data_AF-A0A1W1CWZ8-F1
#
_entry.id   AF-A0A1W1CWZ8-F1
#
_cell.length_a   1.000
_cell.length_b   1.000
_cell.length_c   1.000
_cell.angle_alpha   90.00
_cell.angle_beta   90.00
_cell.angle_gamma   90.00
#
_symmetry.space_group_name_H-M   'P 1'
#
loop_
_entity.id
_entity.type
_entity.pdbx_description
1 polymer ?
#
loop_
_entity_poly.entity_id
_entity_poly.type
_entity_poly.pdbx_seq_one_letter_code
_entity_poly.pdbx_strand_id
1 'polypeptide(L)'
;MYKKIIAISVATATLMFSGCGDGDKASCGIEVQQDIDHGNFDAAINKLKGSCSQAFTKSDLNLNLAAAYMGKSGYGVSDVIKIIMDANDDSSSNAFSSFTSSVSKNKKADSMPLLKKAQSYFLKSIADGNNTSAGVLCSPKVLKTTTNSRVQNVCLYVGINQTVTTANTISYLTKDVTTLTESINNKQNTTPLDMQASLDALAWATGTAKTNITASDVNISLDGNNPTAYKHLVVIEKDNNNNNLTFYRLANALSPSSNGTTVLTDGYCTADGNKTACEGIEDNATGAITDTSKACYACPVSFEDNNNSGSIAQLLVDTLNNGTDTISAISDDPDIEQSIKDFKTNITDGTDRNITVDDILKYLNK
;
A
#
# COMPACT_ATOMS: atom_id res chain seq x y z
N MET A 1 -12.42 5.91 -34.09
CA MET A 1 -12.40 6.31 -32.67
C MET A 1 -10.95 6.65 -32.34
N TYR A 2 -10.66 7.93 -32.11
CA TYR A 2 -9.29 8.47 -32.16
C TYR A 2 -8.49 8.06 -30.92
N LYS A 3 -7.44 7.27 -31.14
CA LYS A 3 -6.32 7.06 -30.22
C LYS A 3 -5.72 8.43 -29.89
N LYS A 4 -5.95 8.96 -28.70
CA LYS A 4 -5.18 10.08 -28.17
C LYS A 4 -4.08 9.49 -27.32
N ILE A 5 -2.86 9.62 -27.81
CA ILE A 5 -1.64 9.35 -27.06
C ILE A 5 -1.75 10.19 -25.79
N ILE A 6 -1.81 9.51 -24.64
CA ILE A 6 -1.73 10.09 -23.32
C ILE A 6 -0.37 10.80 -23.27
N ALA A 7 -0.36 12.09 -23.61
CA ALA A 7 0.74 12.96 -23.32
C ALA A 7 0.60 13.36 -21.85
N ILE A 8 0.75 12.38 -20.94
CA ILE A 8 1.33 12.72 -19.64
C ILE A 8 2.66 13.31 -20.07
N SER A 9 2.76 14.64 -19.98
CA SER A 9 4.06 15.30 -19.91
C SER A 9 4.65 14.78 -18.61
N VAL A 10 5.14 13.54 -18.65
CA VAL A 10 6.13 13.03 -17.74
C VAL A 10 7.24 14.01 -18.04
N ALA A 11 7.27 15.09 -17.28
CA ALA A 11 8.50 15.75 -16.99
C ALA A 11 9.35 14.59 -16.50
N THR A 12 10.11 14.00 -17.44
CA THR A 12 11.22 13.14 -17.14
C THR A 12 11.89 13.93 -16.05
N ALA A 13 11.75 13.45 -14.82
CA ALA A 13 12.56 13.87 -13.73
C ALA A 13 13.94 13.31 -14.05
N THR A 14 14.55 13.84 -15.13
CA THR A 14 15.81 14.55 -14.96
C THR A 14 15.67 15.25 -13.61
N LEU A 15 16.13 14.55 -12.57
CA LEU A 15 16.62 15.13 -11.35
C LEU A 15 17.63 16.16 -11.84
N MET A 16 17.14 17.34 -12.21
CA MET A 16 17.89 18.34 -12.94
C MET A 16 18.89 18.90 -11.95
N PHE A 17 20.08 18.31 -12.00
CA PHE A 17 21.37 18.95 -11.92
C PHE A 17 21.34 20.33 -11.22
N SER A 18 21.17 20.33 -9.90
CA SER A 18 21.67 21.40 -9.04
C SER A 18 23.07 21.09 -8.48
N GLY A 19 23.78 20.13 -9.11
CA GLY A 19 25.15 19.74 -8.78
C GLY A 19 26.18 20.28 -9.77
N CYS A 20 26.12 21.56 -10.13
CA CYS A 20 27.24 22.23 -10.82
C CYS A 20 28.10 22.92 -9.75
N GLY A 21 28.92 22.13 -9.04
CA GLY A 21 29.83 22.63 -8.00
C GLY A 21 30.67 21.51 -7.39
N ASP A 22 32.00 21.67 -7.48
CA ASP A 22 33.12 20.83 -7.03
C ASP A 22 33.06 19.32 -7.34
N GLY A 23 34.15 18.80 -7.92
CA GLY A 23 34.25 17.46 -8.53
C GLY A 23 33.75 16.30 -7.66
N ASP A 24 33.91 16.39 -6.34
CA ASP A 24 33.47 15.34 -5.41
C ASP A 24 31.95 15.32 -5.18
N LYS A 25 31.28 16.48 -5.18
CA LYS A 25 29.81 16.57 -5.02
C LYS A 25 29.08 16.19 -6.30
N ALA A 26 29.64 16.58 -7.44
CA ALA A 26 29.12 16.18 -8.75
C ALA A 26 29.23 14.66 -8.97
N SER A 27 30.33 14.02 -8.54
CA SER A 27 30.50 12.55 -8.63
C SER A 27 29.43 11.80 -7.82
N CYS A 28 29.21 12.22 -6.57
CA CYS A 28 28.19 11.60 -5.71
C CYS A 28 26.77 11.69 -6.29
N GLY A 29 26.39 12.83 -6.86
CA GLY A 29 25.09 12.99 -7.52
C GLY A 29 24.90 12.01 -8.68
N ILE A 30 25.91 11.89 -9.54
CA ILE A 30 25.88 11.01 -10.72
C ILE A 30 25.84 9.54 -10.30
N GLU A 31 26.68 9.14 -9.36
CA GLU A 31 26.76 7.74 -8.92
C GLU A 31 25.47 7.26 -8.25
N VAL A 32 24.85 8.10 -7.40
CA VAL A 32 23.56 7.77 -6.79
C VAL A 32 22.48 7.63 -7.86
N GLN A 33 22.45 8.54 -8.83
CA GLN A 33 21.47 8.47 -9.92
C GLN A 33 21.65 7.19 -10.76
N GLN A 34 22.90 6.86 -11.11
CA GLN A 34 23.21 5.63 -11.84
C GLN A 34 22.79 4.38 -11.06
N ASP A 35 23.00 4.37 -9.74
CA ASP A 35 22.54 3.26 -8.91
C ASP A 35 21.01 3.15 -8.89
N ILE A 36 20.29 4.29 -8.81
CA ILE A 36 18.82 4.30 -8.88
C ILE A 36 18.34 3.82 -10.26
N ASP A 37 18.91 4.33 -11.35
CA ASP A 37 18.52 4.01 -12.72
C ASP A 37 18.79 2.55 -13.09
N HIS A 38 19.85 1.95 -12.54
CA HIS A 38 20.18 0.54 -12.72
C HIS A 38 19.46 -0.39 -11.72
N GLY A 39 18.61 0.14 -10.84
CA GLY A 39 17.90 -0.65 -9.83
C GLY A 39 18.77 -1.13 -8.66
N ASN A 40 19.99 -0.61 -8.51
CA ASN A 40 20.91 -0.87 -7.40
C ASN A 40 20.52 -0.06 -6.14
N PHE A 41 19.26 -0.15 -5.72
CA PHE A 41 18.70 0.72 -4.68
C PHE A 41 19.41 0.62 -3.33
N ASP A 42 19.93 -0.56 -2.97
CA ASP A 42 20.72 -0.74 -1.75
C ASP A 42 22.03 0.04 -1.78
N ALA A 43 22.72 0.03 -2.93
CA ALA A 43 23.94 0.82 -3.11
C ALA A 43 23.64 2.32 -3.02
N ALA A 44 22.57 2.79 -3.68
CA ALA A 44 22.12 4.17 -3.60
C ALA A 44 21.81 4.60 -2.16
N ILE A 45 21.04 3.80 -1.41
CA ILE A 45 20.69 4.08 0.00
C ILE A 45 21.95 4.16 0.87
N ASN A 46 22.89 3.22 0.70
CA ASN A 46 24.13 3.20 1.47
C ASN A 46 25.00 4.44 1.19
N LYS A 47 25.12 4.86 -0.07
CA LYS A 47 25.84 6.08 -0.46
C LYS A 47 25.17 7.32 0.12
N LEU A 48 23.85 7.44 -0.03
CA LEU A 48 23.07 8.59 0.48
C LEU A 48 23.16 8.72 2.01
N LYS A 49 23.13 7.61 2.75
CA LYS A 49 23.27 7.64 4.22
C LYS A 49 24.72 7.75 4.71
N GLY A 50 25.69 7.45 3.85
CA GLY A 50 27.10 7.41 4.19
C GLY A 50 27.90 8.48 3.46
N SER A 51 28.76 8.02 2.55
CA SER A 51 29.80 8.80 1.88
C SER A 51 29.27 10.03 1.14
N CYS A 52 28.06 9.97 0.58
CA CYS A 52 27.50 11.06 -0.22
C CYS A 52 26.53 11.96 0.56
N SER A 53 26.27 11.72 1.84
CA SER A 53 25.29 12.48 2.62
C SER A 53 25.53 14.00 2.61
N GLN A 54 26.79 14.43 2.63
CA GLN A 54 27.18 15.85 2.63
C GLN A 54 27.20 16.49 1.23
N ALA A 55 27.08 15.69 0.17
CA ALA A 55 27.06 16.20 -1.21
C ALA A 55 25.69 16.79 -1.59
N PHE A 56 24.64 16.48 -0.84
CA PHE A 56 23.27 16.92 -1.11
C PHE A 56 22.81 17.96 -0.08
N THR A 57 21.89 18.85 -0.49
CA THR A 57 21.09 19.57 0.49
C THR A 57 20.23 18.58 1.27
N LYS A 58 19.83 18.89 2.51
CA LYS A 58 18.95 18.01 3.31
C LYS A 58 17.67 17.63 2.54
N SER A 59 17.12 18.58 1.81
CA SER A 59 15.93 18.41 1.00
C SER A 59 16.17 17.44 -0.17
N ASP A 60 17.29 17.60 -0.91
CA ASP A 60 17.65 16.72 -2.03
C ASP A 60 18.06 15.32 -1.55
N LEU A 61 18.76 15.22 -0.43
CA LEU A 61 19.11 13.97 0.22
C LEU A 61 17.83 13.15 0.52
N ASN A 62 16.85 13.80 1.13
CA ASN A 62 15.57 13.17 1.45
C ASN A 62 14.81 12.75 0.19
N LEU A 63 14.81 13.58 -0.86
CA LEU A 63 14.15 13.24 -2.12
C LEU A 63 14.78 11.99 -2.78
N ASN A 64 16.11 11.92 -2.82
CA ASN A 64 16.82 10.77 -3.39
C ASN A 64 16.66 9.50 -2.54
N LEU A 65 16.67 9.63 -1.20
CA LEU A 65 16.37 8.50 -0.30
C LEU A 65 14.94 8.00 -0.53
N ALA A 66 13.98 8.89 -0.71
CA ALA A 66 12.60 8.52 -0.99
C ALA A 66 12.47 7.71 -2.28
N ALA A 67 13.05 8.20 -3.37
CA ALA A 67 13.07 7.51 -4.66
C ALA A 67 13.75 6.13 -4.57
N ALA A 68 14.89 6.03 -3.89
CA ALA A 68 15.58 4.76 -3.72
C ALA A 68 14.78 3.75 -2.88
N TYR A 69 14.10 4.20 -1.81
CA TYR A 69 13.22 3.33 -1.02
C TYR A 69 11.98 2.87 -1.81
N MET A 70 11.39 3.76 -2.62
CA MET A 70 10.27 3.43 -3.48
C MET A 70 10.69 2.41 -4.55
N GLY A 71 11.83 2.62 -5.20
CA GLY A 71 12.41 1.64 -6.12
C GLY A 71 12.71 0.30 -5.45
N LYS A 72 13.34 0.29 -4.27
CA LYS A 72 13.63 -0.92 -3.50
C LYS A 72 12.37 -1.71 -3.17
N SER A 73 11.23 -1.03 -2.98
CA SER A 73 9.94 -1.66 -2.72
C SER A 73 9.35 -2.40 -3.94
N GLY A 74 9.96 -2.27 -5.12
CA GLY A 74 9.51 -2.84 -6.40
C GLY A 74 8.79 -1.84 -7.31
N TYR A 75 8.76 -0.56 -6.93
CA TYR A 75 7.88 0.44 -7.54
C TYR A 75 8.66 1.70 -7.93
N GLY A 76 9.65 1.58 -8.82
CA GLY A 76 10.28 2.76 -9.41
C GLY A 76 9.22 3.67 -10.05
N VAL A 77 9.41 4.99 -10.02
CA VAL A 77 8.41 5.95 -10.54
C VAL A 77 8.00 5.60 -11.97
N SER A 78 8.97 5.29 -12.83
CA SER A 78 8.75 4.87 -14.22
C SER A 78 7.96 3.56 -14.31
N ASP A 79 8.22 2.60 -13.43
CA ASP A 79 7.49 1.33 -13.38
C ASP A 79 6.04 1.55 -12.97
N VAL A 80 5.78 2.42 -12.00
CA VAL A 80 4.40 2.71 -11.58
C VAL A 80 3.63 3.45 -12.65
N ILE A 81 4.26 4.44 -13.33
CA ILE A 81 3.63 5.11 -14.47
C ILE A 81 3.29 4.10 -15.57
N LYS A 82 4.21 3.18 -15.87
CA LYS A 82 3.97 2.11 -16.84
C LYS A 82 2.83 1.20 -16.40
N ILE A 83 2.79 0.79 -15.13
CA ILE A 83 1.70 -0.01 -14.57
C ILE A 83 0.35 0.71 -14.72
N ILE A 84 0.31 2.03 -14.48
CA ILE A 84 -0.91 2.84 -14.64
C ILE A 84 -1.33 2.92 -16.11
N MET A 85 -0.37 3.13 -17.02
CA MET A 85 -0.65 3.20 -18.46
C MET A 85 -1.15 1.85 -19.01
N ASP A 86 -0.45 0.76 -18.69
CA ASP A 86 -0.80 -0.59 -19.13
C ASP A 86 -2.17 -1.01 -18.59
N ALA A 87 -2.54 -0.58 -17.37
CA ALA A 87 -3.85 -0.85 -16.78
C ALA A 87 -5.01 -0.14 -17.49
N ASN A 88 -4.77 0.99 -18.16
CA ASN A 88 -5.78 1.72 -18.91
C ASN A 88 -5.94 1.27 -20.37
N ASP A 89 -4.94 0.58 -20.93
CA ASP A 89 -4.98 0.12 -22.33
C ASP A 89 -5.78 -1.19 -22.52
N ASP A 90 -6.06 -1.93 -21.44
CA ASP A 90 -6.76 -3.21 -21.50
C ASP A 90 -8.29 -3.02 -21.54
N SER A 91 -8.81 -2.82 -22.76
CA SER A 91 -10.23 -2.61 -23.09
C SER A 91 -11.22 -3.68 -22.60
N SER A 92 -10.73 -4.78 -22.03
CA SER A 92 -11.54 -5.91 -21.55
C SER A 92 -11.68 -5.97 -20.03
N SER A 93 -10.95 -5.15 -19.27
CA SER A 93 -10.83 -5.23 -17.81
C SER A 93 -11.04 -3.88 -17.13
N ASN A 94 -11.51 -3.88 -15.88
CA ASN A 94 -11.52 -2.67 -15.05
C ASN A 94 -10.07 -2.25 -14.74
N ALA A 95 -9.73 -1.00 -15.06
CA ALA A 95 -8.40 -0.43 -14.85
C ALA A 95 -7.86 -0.61 -13.42
N PHE A 96 -8.74 -0.53 -12.42
CA PHE A 96 -8.35 -0.76 -11.02
C PHE A 96 -7.85 -2.18 -10.77
N SER A 97 -8.50 -3.17 -11.37
CA SER A 97 -8.17 -4.58 -11.21
C SER A 97 -6.85 -4.91 -11.92
N SER A 98 -6.65 -4.38 -13.13
CA SER A 98 -5.40 -4.51 -13.89
C SER A 98 -4.23 -3.82 -13.21
N PHE A 99 -4.47 -2.64 -12.61
CA PHE A 99 -3.51 -1.96 -11.76
C PHE A 99 -3.16 -2.81 -10.52
N THR A 100 -4.16 -3.31 -9.79
CA THR A 100 -3.95 -4.09 -8.57
C THR A 100 -3.20 -5.40 -8.84
N SER A 101 -3.54 -6.09 -9.93
CA SER A 101 -2.83 -7.29 -10.39
C SER A 101 -1.36 -7.00 -10.73
N SER A 102 -1.11 -5.90 -11.44
CA SER A 102 0.25 -5.50 -11.84
C SER A 102 1.11 -5.06 -10.67
N VAL A 103 0.52 -4.36 -9.69
CA VAL A 103 1.18 -4.04 -8.42
C VAL A 103 1.52 -5.33 -7.67
N SER A 104 0.54 -6.23 -7.49
CA SER A 104 0.73 -7.50 -6.78
C SER A 104 1.88 -8.34 -7.36
N LYS A 105 1.99 -8.42 -8.71
CA LYS A 105 3.07 -9.15 -9.40
C LYS A 105 4.47 -8.57 -9.15
N ASN A 106 4.57 -7.27 -8.91
CA ASN A 106 5.85 -6.57 -8.68
C ASN A 106 6.22 -6.45 -7.19
N LYS A 107 5.34 -6.92 -6.29
CA LYS A 107 5.55 -6.89 -4.84
C LYS A 107 6.83 -7.62 -4.44
N LYS A 108 7.71 -6.93 -3.72
CA LYS A 108 8.86 -7.54 -3.03
C LYS A 108 8.51 -7.90 -1.59
N ALA A 109 9.20 -8.89 -1.02
CA ALA A 109 9.28 -9.07 0.42
C ALA A 109 9.78 -7.73 1.02
N ASP A 110 9.04 -7.16 1.98
CA ASP A 110 9.26 -5.83 2.57
C ASP A 110 8.80 -4.59 1.77
N SER A 111 8.02 -4.76 0.71
CA SER A 111 7.49 -3.62 -0.07
C SER A 111 6.78 -2.56 0.80
N MET A 112 5.95 -2.98 1.76
CA MET A 112 5.16 -2.07 2.59
C MET A 112 5.99 -1.18 3.56
N PRO A 113 6.92 -1.73 4.38
CA PRO A 113 7.87 -0.91 5.14
C PRO A 113 8.68 0.07 4.28
N LEU A 114 9.08 -0.36 3.08
CA LEU A 114 9.89 0.45 2.17
C LEU A 114 9.08 1.61 1.57
N LEU A 115 7.83 1.37 1.15
CA LEU A 115 6.90 2.41 0.68
C LEU A 115 6.62 3.45 1.77
N LYS A 116 6.45 3.02 3.03
CA LYS A 116 6.28 3.97 4.15
C LYS A 116 7.54 4.81 4.41
N LYS A 117 8.74 4.19 4.33
CA LYS A 117 10.02 4.92 4.38
C LYS A 117 10.10 5.94 3.24
N ALA A 118 9.73 5.54 2.02
CA ALA A 118 9.69 6.44 0.86
C ALA A 118 8.78 7.64 1.10
N GLN A 119 7.53 7.42 1.52
CA GLN A 119 6.59 8.48 1.86
C GLN A 119 7.14 9.46 2.91
N SER A 120 7.72 8.93 3.99
CA SER A 120 8.31 9.76 5.05
C SER A 120 9.41 10.67 4.51
N TYR A 121 10.29 10.13 3.68
CA TYR A 121 11.38 10.89 3.08
C TYR A 121 10.90 11.89 2.02
N PHE A 122 9.88 11.57 1.22
CA PHE A 122 9.23 12.52 0.33
C PHE A 122 8.71 13.72 1.11
N LEU A 123 7.92 13.49 2.16
CA LEU A 123 7.36 14.57 2.99
C LEU A 123 8.46 15.39 3.68
N LYS A 124 9.51 14.73 4.21
CA LYS A 124 10.68 15.42 4.78
C LYS A 124 11.47 16.24 3.76
N SER A 125 11.34 15.99 2.47
CA SER A 125 12.00 16.79 1.43
C SER A 125 11.34 18.17 1.24
N ILE A 126 10.06 18.31 1.55
CA ILE A 126 9.29 19.56 1.40
C ILE A 126 8.81 20.15 2.73
N ALA A 127 9.15 19.51 3.85
CA ALA A 127 8.75 19.97 5.18
C ALA A 127 9.64 21.12 5.67
N ASP A 128 9.03 22.26 6.01
CA ASP A 128 9.70 23.45 6.56
C ASP A 128 9.56 23.56 8.09
N GLY A 129 9.58 22.43 8.83
CA GLY A 129 9.45 22.44 10.30
C GLY A 129 8.86 21.16 10.89
N ASN A 130 7.89 21.31 11.80
CA ASN A 130 7.31 20.21 12.59
C ASN A 130 6.22 19.40 11.86
N ASN A 131 5.67 19.90 10.74
CA ASN A 131 4.63 19.21 9.99
C ASN A 131 5.23 18.32 8.91
N THR A 132 4.97 17.01 9.01
CA THR A 132 5.45 16.00 8.07
C THR A 132 4.32 15.11 7.54
N SER A 133 3.05 15.47 7.76
CA SER A 133 1.91 14.67 7.31
C SER A 133 1.49 15.03 5.89
N ALA A 134 1.18 14.01 5.09
CA ALA A 134 0.71 14.16 3.71
C ALA A 134 -0.58 14.98 3.63
N GLY A 135 -1.54 14.74 4.53
CA GLY A 135 -2.82 15.45 4.56
C GLY A 135 -2.71 16.96 4.84
N VAL A 136 -1.55 17.45 5.31
CA VAL A 136 -1.27 18.88 5.47
C VAL A 136 -0.46 19.40 4.28
N LEU A 137 0.69 18.77 4.00
CA LEU A 137 1.65 19.24 3.00
C LEU A 137 1.18 19.04 1.56
N CYS A 138 0.38 18.00 1.31
CA CYS A 138 -0.16 17.62 0.01
C CYS A 138 -1.69 17.75 -0.03
N SER A 139 -2.27 18.60 0.81
CA SER A 139 -3.71 18.85 0.74
C SER A 139 -4.09 19.52 -0.59
N PRO A 140 -5.29 19.27 -1.13
CA PRO A 140 -5.77 19.94 -2.33
C PRO A 140 -5.71 21.47 -2.25
N LYS A 141 -5.93 22.03 -1.05
CA LYS A 141 -5.82 23.47 -0.80
C LYS A 141 -4.39 23.99 -1.03
N VAL A 142 -3.39 23.26 -0.55
CA VAL A 142 -1.97 23.62 -0.77
C VAL A 142 -1.63 23.47 -2.25
N LEU A 143 -2.02 22.36 -2.88
CA LEU A 143 -1.66 22.06 -4.27
C LEU A 143 -2.27 23.05 -5.27
N LYS A 144 -3.51 23.51 -5.04
CA LYS A 144 -4.17 24.52 -5.88
C LYS A 144 -3.60 25.93 -5.76
N THR A 145 -2.84 26.21 -4.69
CA THR A 145 -2.34 27.57 -4.39
C THR A 145 -0.82 27.68 -4.50
N THR A 146 -0.10 26.56 -4.46
CA THR A 146 1.36 26.55 -4.51
C THR A 146 1.85 26.70 -5.94
N THR A 147 2.83 27.59 -6.14
CA THR A 147 3.61 27.70 -7.37
C THR A 147 4.92 26.92 -7.30
N ASN A 148 5.18 26.24 -6.18
CA ASN A 148 6.39 25.48 -5.96
C ASN A 148 6.28 24.10 -6.66
N SER A 149 6.93 23.97 -7.82
CA SER A 149 6.96 22.73 -8.61
C SER A 149 7.54 21.54 -7.85
N ARG A 150 8.43 21.77 -6.87
CA ARG A 150 8.94 20.70 -6.00
C ARG A 150 7.83 20.13 -5.12
N VAL A 151 7.00 20.99 -4.53
CA VAL A 151 5.86 20.55 -3.70
C VAL A 151 4.89 19.74 -4.55
N GLN A 152 4.57 20.22 -5.75
CA GLN A 152 3.70 19.50 -6.69
C GLN A 152 4.26 18.11 -7.04
N ASN A 153 5.53 18.02 -7.44
CA ASN A 153 6.16 16.75 -7.81
C ASN A 153 6.24 15.76 -6.63
N VAL A 154 6.63 16.24 -5.45
CA VAL A 154 6.71 15.39 -4.25
C VAL A 154 5.33 14.89 -3.84
N CYS A 155 4.31 15.74 -3.92
CA CYS A 155 2.95 15.33 -3.62
C CYS A 155 2.41 14.35 -4.66
N LEU A 156 2.74 14.50 -5.95
CA LEU A 156 2.44 13.48 -6.95
C LEU A 156 3.05 12.12 -6.57
N TYR A 157 4.32 12.08 -6.18
CA TYR A 157 4.97 10.84 -5.75
C TYR A 157 4.36 10.26 -4.47
N VAL A 158 3.96 11.11 -3.52
CA VAL A 158 3.23 10.66 -2.33
C VAL A 158 1.88 10.04 -2.72
N GLY A 159 1.15 10.66 -3.65
CA GLY A 159 -0.10 10.12 -4.18
C GLY A 159 0.10 8.77 -4.87
N ILE A 160 1.13 8.63 -5.71
CA ILE A 160 1.49 7.35 -6.35
C ILE A 160 1.84 6.29 -5.30
N ASN A 161 2.70 6.62 -4.34
CA ASN A 161 3.08 5.73 -3.25
C ASN A 161 1.86 5.26 -2.45
N GLN A 162 0.90 6.16 -2.22
CA GLN A 162 -0.37 5.83 -1.60
C GLN A 162 -1.17 4.85 -2.47
N THR A 163 -1.42 5.13 -3.75
CA THR A 163 -2.14 4.20 -4.63
C THR A 163 -1.52 2.80 -4.66
N VAL A 164 -0.20 2.70 -4.74
CA VAL A 164 0.53 1.42 -4.67
C VAL A 164 0.36 0.75 -3.30
N THR A 165 0.43 1.51 -2.22
CA THR A 165 0.20 1.02 -0.85
C THR A 165 -1.20 0.43 -0.71
N THR A 166 -2.22 1.07 -1.26
CA THR A 166 -3.59 0.52 -1.30
C THR A 166 -3.64 -0.80 -2.06
N ALA A 167 -3.07 -0.87 -3.26
CA ALA A 167 -3.09 -2.10 -4.06
C ALA A 167 -2.32 -3.26 -3.37
N ASN A 168 -1.18 -2.97 -2.73
CA ASN A 168 -0.49 -3.95 -1.90
C ASN A 168 -1.36 -4.41 -0.72
N THR A 169 -2.07 -3.48 -0.08
CA THR A 169 -2.99 -3.80 1.03
C THR A 169 -4.08 -4.75 0.57
N ILE A 170 -4.68 -4.50 -0.60
CA ILE A 170 -5.67 -5.41 -1.20
C ILE A 170 -5.05 -6.76 -1.48
N SER A 171 -3.83 -6.81 -2.03
CA SER A 171 -3.09 -8.06 -2.24
C SER A 171 -2.71 -8.79 -0.95
N TYR A 172 -2.71 -8.14 0.21
CA TYR A 172 -2.55 -8.80 1.50
C TYR A 172 -3.89 -9.26 2.09
N LEU A 173 -5.01 -8.64 1.67
CA LEU A 173 -6.34 -9.09 2.03
C LEU A 173 -6.79 -10.31 1.21
N THR A 174 -6.28 -10.46 -0.01
CA THR A 174 -6.56 -11.61 -0.89
C THR A 174 -5.27 -12.22 -1.42
N LYS A 175 -5.06 -13.51 -1.17
CA LYS A 175 -4.03 -14.28 -1.89
C LYS A 175 -4.30 -14.43 -3.38
N ASP A 176 -5.57 -14.44 -3.78
CA ASP A 176 -5.97 -14.58 -5.17
C ASP A 176 -6.53 -13.26 -5.72
N VAL A 177 -5.62 -12.38 -6.10
CA VAL A 177 -5.92 -11.10 -6.76
C VAL A 177 -6.54 -11.32 -8.15
N THR A 178 -6.26 -12.46 -8.79
CA THR A 178 -6.79 -12.80 -10.11
C THR A 178 -8.28 -13.09 -10.02
N THR A 179 -8.69 -13.96 -9.09
CA THR A 179 -10.12 -14.24 -8.85
C THR A 179 -10.86 -12.99 -8.41
N LEU A 180 -10.25 -12.13 -7.56
CA LEU A 180 -10.85 -10.83 -7.22
C LEU A 180 -11.07 -9.97 -8.48
N THR A 181 -10.05 -9.89 -9.33
CA THR A 181 -10.08 -9.10 -10.58
C THR A 181 -11.15 -9.63 -11.53
N GLU A 182 -11.26 -10.94 -11.70
CA GLU A 182 -12.27 -11.59 -12.53
C GLU A 182 -13.69 -11.33 -11.99
N SER A 183 -13.91 -11.41 -10.68
CA SER A 183 -15.19 -11.09 -10.06
C SER A 183 -15.61 -9.64 -10.31
N ILE A 184 -14.68 -8.69 -10.14
CA ILE A 184 -14.91 -7.26 -10.41
C ILE A 184 -15.24 -7.04 -11.89
N ASN A 185 -14.46 -7.64 -12.80
CA ASN A 185 -14.61 -7.44 -14.25
C ASN A 185 -15.89 -8.07 -14.80
N ASN A 186 -16.25 -9.26 -14.30
CA ASN A 186 -17.40 -10.03 -14.78
C ASN A 186 -18.70 -9.71 -14.02
N LYS A 187 -18.67 -8.78 -13.06
CA LYS A 187 -19.78 -8.49 -12.13
C LYS A 187 -20.32 -9.77 -11.48
N GLN A 188 -19.42 -10.71 -11.20
CA GLN A 188 -19.76 -11.92 -10.47
C GLN A 188 -19.65 -11.62 -8.98
N ASN A 189 -20.68 -11.97 -8.22
CA ASN A 189 -20.72 -11.78 -6.77
C ASN A 189 -19.88 -12.87 -6.06
N THR A 190 -18.61 -13.01 -6.41
CA THR A 190 -17.71 -14.05 -5.87
C THR A 190 -16.46 -13.40 -5.30
N THR A 191 -16.57 -12.84 -4.10
CA THR A 191 -15.40 -12.41 -3.32
C THR A 191 -14.54 -13.63 -2.99
N PRO A 192 -13.21 -13.61 -3.25
CA PRO A 192 -12.34 -14.71 -2.86
C PRO A 192 -12.46 -15.01 -1.36
N LEU A 193 -12.45 -16.28 -0.97
CA LEU A 193 -12.72 -16.69 0.43
C LEU A 193 -11.72 -16.08 1.44
N ASP A 194 -10.44 -15.99 1.06
CA ASP A 194 -9.40 -15.34 1.86
C ASP A 194 -9.71 -13.86 2.15
N MET A 195 -10.27 -13.20 1.15
CA MET A 195 -10.70 -11.82 1.23
C MET A 195 -11.94 -11.67 2.08
N GLN A 196 -12.95 -12.54 1.86
CA GLN A 196 -14.15 -12.58 2.69
C GLN A 196 -13.77 -12.73 4.16
N ALA A 197 -12.89 -13.68 4.48
CA ALA A 197 -12.41 -13.90 5.84
C ALA A 197 -11.73 -12.67 6.45
N SER A 198 -10.96 -11.92 5.66
CA SER A 198 -10.33 -10.67 6.08
C SER A 198 -11.35 -9.55 6.33
N LEU A 199 -12.38 -9.44 5.48
CA LEU A 199 -13.46 -8.46 5.61
C LEU A 199 -14.37 -8.77 6.80
N ASP A 200 -14.69 -10.05 7.02
CA ASP A 200 -15.44 -10.52 8.19
C ASP A 200 -14.68 -10.24 9.49
N ALA A 201 -13.36 -10.51 9.50
CA ALA A 201 -12.50 -10.15 10.63
C ALA A 201 -12.52 -8.63 10.89
N LEU A 202 -12.48 -7.80 9.85
CA LEU A 202 -12.53 -6.35 9.97
C LEU A 202 -13.88 -5.88 10.51
N ALA A 203 -14.98 -6.37 9.93
CA ALA A 203 -16.34 -6.09 10.36
C ALA A 203 -16.56 -6.45 11.83
N TRP A 204 -16.01 -7.60 12.27
CA TRP A 204 -16.02 -7.95 13.68
C TRP A 204 -15.25 -6.97 14.54
N ALA A 205 -14.03 -6.60 14.13
CA ALA A 205 -13.19 -5.70 14.92
C ALA A 205 -13.84 -4.31 15.08
N THR A 206 -14.48 -3.80 14.03
CA THR A 206 -15.17 -2.49 14.01
C THR A 206 -16.58 -2.51 14.63
N GLY A 207 -17.12 -3.70 14.95
CA GLY A 207 -18.48 -3.84 15.46
C GLY A 207 -19.58 -3.77 14.41
N THR A 208 -19.23 -3.88 13.13
CA THR A 208 -20.14 -3.81 11.99
C THR A 208 -20.69 -5.21 11.61
N ALA A 209 -21.49 -5.83 12.49
CA ALA A 209 -22.16 -7.15 12.34
C ALA A 209 -21.26 -8.40 12.13
N LYS A 210 -21.76 -9.60 12.49
CA LYS A 210 -20.96 -10.85 12.54
C LYS A 210 -21.80 -12.12 12.35
N THR A 211 -21.31 -13.08 11.57
CA THR A 211 -21.57 -14.52 11.78
C THR A 211 -20.33 -15.29 11.32
N ASN A 212 -19.76 -16.17 12.17
CA ASN A 212 -18.65 -17.12 11.88
C ASN A 212 -17.21 -16.77 12.34
N ILE A 213 -17.01 -15.98 13.41
CA ILE A 213 -15.65 -15.83 13.98
C ILE A 213 -15.57 -16.11 15.48
N THR A 214 -14.57 -16.89 15.88
CA THR A 214 -14.22 -17.19 17.28
C THR A 214 -12.90 -16.50 17.65
N ALA A 215 -12.77 -16.10 18.91
CA ALA A 215 -11.76 -15.14 19.35
C ALA A 215 -10.75 -15.72 20.36
N SER A 216 -10.54 -17.03 20.33
CA SER A 216 -9.58 -17.73 21.18
C SER A 216 -8.32 -18.04 20.39
N ASP A 217 -7.16 -17.65 20.94
CA ASP A 217 -5.81 -18.15 20.67
C ASP A 217 -4.83 -17.21 19.93
N VAL A 218 -4.20 -16.23 20.63
CA VAL A 218 -2.73 -16.21 20.90
C VAL A 218 -2.20 -14.83 21.38
N ASN A 219 -1.21 -14.90 22.30
CA ASN A 219 -0.36 -13.82 22.81
C ASN A 219 0.90 -13.68 21.91
N ILE A 220 1.04 -12.59 21.15
CA ILE A 220 2.28 -12.28 20.40
C ILE A 220 3.29 -11.49 21.26
N SER A 221 4.07 -12.19 22.10
CA SER A 221 5.10 -11.55 22.94
C SER A 221 6.29 -11.16 22.09
N LEU A 222 6.28 -9.92 21.60
CA LEU A 222 7.48 -9.26 21.11
C LEU A 222 8.23 -8.72 22.31
N ASP A 223 9.15 -9.56 22.80
CA ASP A 223 10.36 -9.17 23.51
C ASP A 223 10.16 -8.33 24.79
N GLY A 224 10.20 -9.02 25.93
CA GLY A 224 10.78 -8.56 27.21
C GLY A 224 10.23 -7.34 27.96
N ASN A 225 9.51 -6.39 27.35
CA ASN A 225 9.05 -5.16 28.00
C ASN A 225 7.76 -4.53 27.43
N ASN A 226 7.12 -5.12 26.41
CA ASN A 226 5.83 -4.63 25.89
C ASN A 226 4.84 -5.78 25.64
N PRO A 227 3.69 -5.83 26.34
CA PRO A 227 2.72 -6.90 26.16
C PRO A 227 2.04 -6.84 24.79
N THR A 228 1.63 -8.01 24.35
CA THR A 228 1.15 -8.34 23.01
C THR A 228 -0.16 -7.62 22.69
N ALA A 229 -0.20 -6.78 21.66
CA ALA A 229 -1.33 -5.88 21.38
C ALA A 229 -2.47 -6.50 20.55
N TYR A 230 -2.37 -7.77 20.13
CA TYR A 230 -3.28 -8.34 19.13
C TYR A 230 -3.98 -9.61 19.61
N LYS A 231 -5.22 -9.75 19.16
CA LYS A 231 -6.09 -10.90 19.36
C LYS A 231 -6.19 -11.69 18.07
N HIS A 232 -6.08 -13.01 18.17
CA HIS A 232 -6.33 -13.88 17.04
C HIS A 232 -7.82 -14.06 16.80
N LEU A 233 -8.16 -14.11 15.53
CA LEU A 233 -9.48 -14.35 15.03
C LEU A 233 -9.42 -15.60 14.17
N VAL A 234 -10.23 -16.59 14.52
CA VAL A 234 -10.51 -17.72 13.66
C VAL A 234 -11.78 -17.37 12.90
N VAL A 235 -11.68 -17.31 11.58
CA VAL A 235 -12.79 -17.00 10.67
C VAL A 235 -13.13 -18.25 9.90
N ILE A 236 -14.41 -18.61 9.88
CA ILE A 236 -14.91 -19.80 9.20
C ILE A 236 -15.76 -19.35 8.02
N GLU A 237 -15.27 -19.61 6.81
CA GLU A 237 -16.01 -19.33 5.57
C GLU A 237 -16.46 -20.62 4.91
N LYS A 238 -17.52 -20.55 4.12
CA LYS A 238 -17.99 -21.70 3.34
C LYS A 238 -17.51 -21.60 1.90
N ASP A 239 -16.94 -22.69 1.38
CA ASP A 239 -16.64 -22.80 -0.05
C ASP A 239 -17.92 -23.01 -0.88
N ASN A 240 -17.76 -23.05 -2.21
CA ASN A 240 -18.85 -23.30 -3.16
C ASN A 240 -19.54 -24.67 -2.96
N ASN A 241 -18.92 -25.59 -2.22
CA ASN A 241 -19.46 -26.91 -1.89
C ASN A 241 -20.07 -26.96 -0.48
N ASN A 242 -20.23 -25.81 0.20
CA ASN A 242 -20.67 -25.68 1.59
C ASN A 242 -19.73 -26.33 2.64
N ASN A 243 -18.47 -26.59 2.30
CA ASN A 243 -17.48 -27.03 3.26
C ASN A 243 -16.99 -25.84 4.09
N ASN A 244 -16.81 -26.04 5.39
CA ASN A 244 -16.21 -25.02 6.25
C ASN A 244 -14.70 -24.98 6.05
N LEU A 245 -14.19 -23.82 5.64
CA LEU A 245 -12.76 -23.49 5.57
C LEU A 245 -12.37 -22.59 6.73
N THR A 246 -11.15 -22.74 7.23
CA THR A 246 -10.65 -22.01 8.40
C THR A 246 -9.56 -21.03 8.01
N PHE A 247 -9.67 -19.80 8.49
CA PHE A 247 -8.70 -18.73 8.29
C PHE A 247 -8.30 -18.12 9.63
N TYR A 248 -7.03 -17.74 9.79
CA TYR A 248 -6.58 -17.00 10.97
C TYR A 248 -6.23 -15.56 10.59
N ARG A 249 -6.70 -14.62 11.42
CA ARG A 249 -6.45 -13.17 11.31
C ARG A 249 -6.06 -12.59 12.66
N LEU A 250 -5.57 -11.36 12.65
CA LEU A 250 -5.19 -10.61 13.84
C LEU A 250 -6.04 -9.34 13.98
N ALA A 251 -6.34 -8.93 15.21
CA ALA A 251 -7.05 -7.69 15.51
C ALA A 251 -6.45 -6.95 16.71
N ASN A 252 -6.38 -5.63 16.62
CA ASN A 252 -5.96 -4.74 17.71
C ASN A 252 -7.17 -4.33 18.56
N ALA A 253 -7.93 -5.31 19.02
CA ALA A 253 -9.11 -5.09 19.84
C ALA A 253 -9.40 -6.32 20.71
N LEU A 254 -9.71 -6.11 21.99
CA LEU A 254 -10.13 -7.17 22.90
C LEU A 254 -11.57 -7.63 22.61
N SER A 255 -12.40 -6.73 22.06
CA SER A 255 -13.81 -6.95 21.69
C SER A 255 -14.21 -6.04 20.52
N PRO A 256 -15.30 -6.33 19.79
CA PRO A 256 -15.85 -5.43 18.78
C PRO A 256 -16.07 -4.03 19.31
N SER A 257 -15.62 -3.02 18.58
CA SER A 257 -15.88 -1.62 18.92
C SER A 257 -15.73 -0.74 17.69
N SER A 258 -16.35 0.44 17.69
CA SER A 258 -16.22 1.40 16.59
C SER A 258 -14.79 1.85 16.28
N ASN A 259 -13.87 1.61 17.22
CA ASN A 259 -12.45 1.99 17.11
C ASN A 259 -11.54 0.77 16.90
N GLY A 260 -12.10 -0.44 16.90
CA GLY A 260 -11.36 -1.67 16.70
C GLY A 260 -10.99 -1.86 15.24
N THR A 261 -9.93 -2.61 14.99
CA THR A 261 -9.45 -2.85 13.62
C THR A 261 -8.68 -4.17 13.53
N THR A 262 -8.62 -4.72 12.32
CA THR A 262 -7.77 -5.85 11.99
C THR A 262 -6.37 -5.39 11.59
N VAL A 263 -5.42 -6.26 11.86
CA VAL A 263 -4.02 -6.14 11.45
C VAL A 263 -3.84 -6.93 10.15
N LEU A 264 -3.09 -6.36 9.20
CA LEU A 264 -2.70 -7.11 8.01
C LEU A 264 -1.84 -8.31 8.40
N THR A 265 -2.17 -9.47 7.85
CA THR A 265 -1.42 -10.70 8.02
C THR A 265 -0.85 -11.17 6.70
N ASP A 266 0.38 -11.67 6.69
CA ASP A 266 1.02 -12.24 5.49
C ASP A 266 1.51 -13.66 5.79
N GLY A 267 0.66 -14.63 5.45
CA GLY A 267 0.91 -16.04 5.72
C GLY A 267 1.07 -16.37 7.21
N TYR A 268 1.87 -17.40 7.49
CA TYR A 268 2.09 -17.93 8.83
C TYR A 268 3.56 -17.92 9.19
N CYS A 269 3.85 -17.58 10.43
CA CYS A 269 5.19 -17.61 10.99
C CYS A 269 5.26 -18.45 12.25
N THR A 270 6.45 -18.96 12.54
CA THR A 270 6.78 -19.58 13.82
C THR A 270 6.71 -18.55 14.96
N ALA A 271 6.49 -19.03 16.18
CA ALA A 271 6.43 -18.18 17.38
C ALA A 271 7.80 -17.68 17.87
N ASP A 272 8.89 -18.11 17.23
CA ASP A 272 10.20 -17.52 17.52
C ASP A 272 10.22 -16.08 17.00
N GLY A 273 10.85 -15.17 17.75
CA GLY A 273 10.87 -13.73 17.41
C GLY A 273 11.43 -13.39 16.03
N ASN A 274 12.01 -14.38 15.33
CA ASN A 274 12.52 -14.29 13.98
C ASN A 274 11.44 -14.37 12.89
N LYS A 275 10.18 -14.71 13.23
CA LYS A 275 9.04 -14.76 12.30
C LYS A 275 9.34 -15.59 11.03
N THR A 276 9.99 -16.73 11.19
CA THR A 276 10.32 -17.59 10.04
C THR A 276 9.03 -18.12 9.40
N ALA A 277 8.96 -18.08 8.06
CA ALA A 277 7.77 -18.54 7.34
C ALA A 277 7.49 -20.02 7.60
N CYS A 278 6.24 -20.35 7.94
CA CYS A 278 5.78 -21.71 8.04
C CYS A 278 5.21 -22.18 6.69
N GLU A 279 5.97 -23.00 5.97
CA GLU A 279 5.55 -23.49 4.64
C GLU A 279 4.51 -24.63 4.73
N GLY A 280 3.63 -24.68 3.73
CA GLY A 280 2.66 -25.76 3.53
C GLY A 280 1.62 -25.85 4.64
N ILE A 281 1.20 -24.71 5.18
CA ILE A 281 0.10 -24.61 6.17
C ILE A 281 -1.19 -24.18 5.48
N GLU A 282 -1.07 -23.29 4.49
CA GLU A 282 -2.20 -22.76 3.75
C GLU A 282 -2.32 -23.43 2.38
N ASP A 283 -3.56 -23.56 1.92
CA ASP A 283 -3.86 -23.85 0.54
C ASP A 283 -3.49 -22.64 -0.34
N ASN A 284 -2.75 -22.89 -1.43
CA ASN A 284 -2.26 -21.81 -2.28
C ASN A 284 -3.36 -21.12 -3.09
N ALA A 285 -4.49 -21.80 -3.34
CA ALA A 285 -5.58 -21.24 -4.13
C ALA A 285 -6.54 -20.42 -3.26
N THR A 286 -6.85 -20.90 -2.06
CA THR A 286 -7.89 -20.35 -1.21
C THR A 286 -7.37 -19.58 -0.01
N GLY A 287 -6.11 -19.76 0.41
CA GLY A 287 -5.56 -19.20 1.64
C GLY A 287 -6.04 -19.87 2.94
N ALA A 288 -6.91 -20.88 2.82
CA ALA A 288 -7.44 -21.61 3.97
C ALA A 288 -6.38 -22.52 4.60
N ILE A 289 -6.51 -22.80 5.89
CA ILE A 289 -5.62 -23.74 6.58
C ILE A 289 -5.91 -25.18 6.19
N THR A 290 -4.84 -25.87 5.81
CA THR A 290 -4.83 -27.28 5.40
C THR A 290 -4.22 -28.21 6.46
N ASP A 291 -3.37 -27.67 7.35
CA ASP A 291 -2.70 -28.44 8.39
C ASP A 291 -2.58 -27.65 9.70
N THR A 292 -3.41 -28.00 10.68
CA THR A 292 -3.43 -27.40 12.03
C THR A 292 -2.47 -28.05 13.01
N SER A 293 -1.73 -29.10 12.60
CA SER A 293 -0.80 -29.81 13.47
C SER A 293 0.53 -29.07 13.67
N LYS A 294 0.84 -28.10 12.82
CA LYS A 294 2.02 -27.24 12.90
C LYS A 294 1.73 -26.05 13.83
N ALA A 295 2.57 -25.86 14.86
CA ALA A 295 2.45 -24.75 15.81
C ALA A 295 2.87 -23.40 15.19
N CYS A 296 2.03 -22.87 14.31
CA CYS A 296 2.27 -21.64 13.56
C CYS A 296 1.12 -20.65 13.72
N TYR A 297 1.44 -19.37 13.53
CA TYR A 297 0.56 -18.26 13.84
C TYR A 297 0.48 -17.30 12.67
N ALA A 298 -0.66 -16.62 12.51
CA ALA A 298 -0.81 -15.58 11.49
C ALA A 298 0.28 -14.51 11.69
N CYS A 299 1.05 -14.23 10.63
CA CYS A 299 2.20 -13.32 10.72
C CYS A 299 1.75 -11.87 10.54
N PRO A 300 1.89 -10.97 11.52
CA PRO A 300 1.53 -9.57 11.35
C PRO A 300 2.50 -8.87 10.39
N VAL A 301 1.96 -8.15 9.41
CA VAL A 301 2.71 -7.22 8.58
C VAL A 301 3.12 -6.03 9.43
N SER A 302 4.42 -5.88 9.68
CA SER A 302 4.95 -4.71 10.39
C SER A 302 5.14 -3.55 9.42
N PHE A 303 4.87 -2.33 9.88
CA PHE A 303 5.07 -1.12 9.09
C PHE A 303 6.33 -0.34 9.52
N GLU A 304 7.02 -0.78 10.58
CA GLU A 304 8.27 -0.20 11.11
C GLU A 304 9.13 -1.23 11.86
N ASP A 305 10.37 -0.87 12.18
CA ASP A 305 11.22 -1.53 13.19
C ASP A 305 10.69 -1.34 14.64
N ASN A 306 9.57 -0.61 14.80
CA ASN A 306 9.03 -0.13 16.09
C ASN A 306 7.69 -0.78 16.48
N ASN A 307 7.44 -2.05 16.11
CA ASN A 307 6.29 -2.86 16.54
C ASN A 307 4.86 -2.33 16.21
N ASN A 308 4.71 -1.24 15.47
CA ASN A 308 3.40 -0.79 15.03
C ASN A 308 2.96 -1.58 13.79
N SER A 309 2.12 -2.60 14.01
CA SER A 309 1.37 -3.21 12.90
C SER A 309 0.29 -2.24 12.42
N GLY A 310 0.06 -2.23 11.12
CA GLY A 310 -0.83 -1.28 10.47
C GLY A 310 -2.24 -1.82 10.44
N SER A 311 -3.15 -0.98 10.90
CA SER A 311 -4.59 -1.18 10.78
C SER A 311 -4.99 -1.21 9.31
N ILE A 312 -5.75 -2.24 8.91
CA ILE A 312 -6.32 -2.35 7.56
C ILE A 312 -7.23 -1.15 7.26
N ALA A 313 -8.08 -0.78 8.23
CA ALA A 313 -9.03 0.31 8.09
C ALA A 313 -8.32 1.64 7.85
N GLN A 314 -7.34 1.96 8.69
CA GLN A 314 -6.64 3.23 8.59
C GLN A 314 -5.79 3.29 7.31
N LEU A 315 -5.14 2.18 6.95
CA LEU A 315 -4.34 2.12 5.75
C LEU A 315 -5.20 2.28 4.49
N LEU A 316 -6.30 1.53 4.33
CA LEU A 316 -7.12 1.65 3.13
C LEU A 316 -7.82 3.01 3.04
N VAL A 317 -8.46 3.48 4.11
CA VAL A 317 -9.21 4.75 4.11
C VAL A 317 -8.29 5.95 3.91
N ASP A 318 -7.20 6.05 4.68
CA ASP A 318 -6.29 7.20 4.57
C ASP A 318 -5.57 7.18 3.23
N THR A 319 -5.17 6.01 2.75
CA THR A 319 -4.39 5.90 1.53
C THR A 319 -5.24 6.11 0.28
N LEU A 320 -6.46 5.56 0.24
CA LEU A 320 -7.40 5.79 -0.88
C LEU A 320 -7.82 7.25 -0.96
N ASN A 321 -8.26 7.86 0.15
CA ASN A 321 -8.72 9.25 0.13
C ASN A 321 -7.57 10.21 -0.16
N ASN A 322 -6.44 10.09 0.55
CA ASN A 322 -5.32 11.02 0.32
C ASN A 322 -4.69 10.82 -1.06
N GLY A 323 -4.57 9.58 -1.54
CA GLY A 323 -3.98 9.30 -2.86
C GLY A 323 -4.81 9.87 -3.99
N THR A 324 -6.12 9.59 -3.99
CA THR A 324 -7.04 10.09 -5.02
C THR A 324 -7.17 11.62 -5.00
N ASP A 325 -7.29 12.21 -3.81
CA ASP A 325 -7.41 13.67 -3.67
C ASP A 325 -6.12 14.40 -4.09
N THR A 326 -4.96 13.82 -3.79
CA THR A 326 -3.66 14.39 -4.17
C THR A 326 -3.45 14.35 -5.69
N ILE A 327 -3.75 13.22 -6.34
CA ILE A 327 -3.61 13.09 -7.80
C ILE A 327 -4.60 14.02 -8.51
N SER A 328 -5.86 14.05 -8.06
CA SER A 328 -6.87 14.95 -8.63
C SER A 328 -6.48 16.43 -8.47
N ALA A 329 -5.86 16.81 -7.35
CA ALA A 329 -5.48 18.21 -7.12
C ALA A 329 -4.26 18.69 -7.94
N ILE A 330 -3.50 17.77 -8.54
CA ILE A 330 -2.32 18.08 -9.38
C ILE A 330 -2.63 17.93 -10.86
N SER A 331 -3.65 17.14 -11.19
CA SER A 331 -4.07 16.94 -12.57
C SER A 331 -4.89 18.11 -13.08
N ASP A 332 -4.39 18.81 -14.10
CA ASP A 332 -5.17 19.77 -14.88
C ASP A 332 -6.01 19.08 -15.99
N ASP A 333 -5.93 17.75 -16.09
CA ASP A 333 -6.66 16.96 -17.09
C ASP A 333 -8.08 16.59 -16.57
N PRO A 334 -9.14 17.08 -17.21
CA PRO A 334 -10.52 16.82 -16.79
C PRO A 334 -10.90 15.34 -16.91
N ASP A 335 -10.27 14.57 -17.79
CA ASP A 335 -10.53 13.14 -17.96
C ASP A 335 -9.94 12.36 -16.77
N ILE A 336 -8.78 12.77 -16.25
CA ILE A 336 -8.17 12.20 -15.05
C ILE A 336 -9.00 12.55 -13.80
N GLU A 337 -9.42 13.80 -13.66
CA GLU A 337 -10.29 14.22 -12.56
C GLU A 337 -11.60 13.42 -12.57
N GLN A 338 -12.22 13.26 -13.75
CA GLN A 338 -13.44 12.47 -13.89
C GLN A 338 -13.21 10.99 -13.59
N SER A 339 -12.09 10.40 -14.04
CA SER A 339 -11.75 9.00 -13.75
C SER A 339 -11.57 8.75 -12.25
N ILE A 340 -10.92 9.68 -11.53
CA ILE A 340 -10.76 9.59 -10.08
C ILE A 340 -12.11 9.74 -9.37
N LYS A 341 -12.96 10.66 -9.84
CA LYS A 341 -14.31 10.84 -9.31
C LYS A 341 -15.19 9.62 -9.54
N ASP A 342 -15.15 9.03 -10.73
CA ASP A 342 -15.85 7.80 -11.07
C ASP A 342 -15.37 6.64 -10.19
N PHE A 343 -14.06 6.55 -9.95
CA PHE A 343 -13.50 5.59 -9.00
C PHE A 343 -14.03 5.78 -7.57
N LYS A 344 -14.00 7.00 -7.02
CA LYS A 344 -14.53 7.28 -5.66
C LYS A 344 -16.02 6.97 -5.57
N THR A 345 -16.80 7.42 -6.54
CA THR A 345 -18.26 7.20 -6.59
C THR A 345 -18.62 5.73 -6.74
N ASN A 346 -17.83 4.92 -7.46
CA ASN A 346 -18.05 3.47 -7.52
C ASN A 346 -17.93 2.79 -6.15
N ILE A 347 -16.96 3.22 -5.33
CA ILE A 347 -16.74 2.68 -3.98
C ILE A 347 -17.83 3.15 -3.02
N THR A 348 -18.25 4.40 -3.10
CA THR A 348 -19.24 5.03 -2.20
C THR A 348 -20.69 4.91 -2.69
N ASP A 349 -20.97 3.98 -3.60
CA ASP A 349 -22.31 3.68 -4.13
C ASP A 349 -23.02 4.89 -4.77
N GLY A 350 -22.28 5.64 -5.58
CA GLY A 350 -22.76 6.77 -6.36
C GLY A 350 -22.60 8.14 -5.67
N THR A 351 -21.95 8.20 -4.50
CA THR A 351 -21.86 9.43 -3.72
C THR A 351 -20.48 10.06 -3.77
N ASP A 352 -20.34 11.31 -4.24
CA ASP A 352 -19.04 11.99 -4.24
C ASP A 352 -18.67 12.49 -2.82
N ARG A 353 -18.07 11.60 -2.02
CA ARG A 353 -17.64 11.85 -0.63
C ARG A 353 -16.39 11.04 -0.29
N ASN A 354 -15.82 11.30 0.89
CA ASN A 354 -14.73 10.49 1.41
C ASN A 354 -15.18 9.03 1.65
N ILE A 355 -14.31 8.11 1.24
CA ILE A 355 -14.48 6.67 1.39
C ILE A 355 -14.33 6.30 2.87
N THR A 356 -15.27 5.53 3.41
CA THR A 356 -15.21 4.99 4.77
C THR A 356 -14.88 3.49 4.75
N VAL A 357 -14.62 2.92 5.94
CA VAL A 357 -14.46 1.45 6.08
C VAL A 357 -15.72 0.71 5.60
N ASP A 358 -16.90 1.21 5.92
CA ASP A 358 -18.16 0.60 5.49
C ASP A 358 -18.33 0.63 3.96
N ASP A 359 -17.88 1.70 3.29
CA ASP A 359 -17.90 1.76 1.83
C ASP A 359 -16.99 0.70 1.21
N ILE A 360 -15.81 0.50 1.78
CA ILE A 360 -14.85 -0.52 1.34
C ILE A 360 -15.44 -1.91 1.58
N LEU A 361 -15.97 -2.19 2.78
CA LEU A 361 -16.62 -3.46 3.10
C LEU A 361 -17.77 -3.73 2.13
N LYS A 362 -18.61 -2.73 1.85
CA LYS A 362 -19.74 -2.85 0.91
C LYS A 362 -19.26 -3.06 -0.53
N TYR A 363 -18.24 -2.33 -0.97
CA TYR A 363 -17.71 -2.43 -2.34
C TYR A 363 -17.05 -3.78 -2.60
N LEU A 364 -16.31 -4.30 -1.63
CA LEU A 364 -15.57 -5.56 -1.75
C LEU A 364 -16.42 -6.81 -1.46
N ASN A 365 -17.61 -6.64 -0.86
CA ASN A 365 -18.62 -7.69 -0.67
C ASN A 365 -19.74 -7.67 -1.75
N LYS A 366 -19.63 -6.83 -2.79
CA LYS A 366 -20.52 -6.90 -3.97
C LYS A 366 -20.12 -8.07 -4.84
#